data_AF-A0A3N6PU69-F1
#
_entry.id   AF-A0A3N6PU69-F1
#
_cell.length_a   1.000
_cell.length_b   1.000
_cell.length_c   1.000
_cell.angle_alpha   90.00
_cell.angle_beta   90.00
_cell.angle_gamma   90.00
#
_symmetry.space_group_name_H-M   'P 1'
#
loop_
_entity.id
_entity.type
_entity.pdbx_description
1 polymer ?
#
loop_
_entity_poly.entity_id
_entity_poly.type
_entity_poly.pdbx_seq_one_letter_code
_entity_poly.pdbx_strand_id
1 'polypeptide(L)'
;MKKSVKQSLSMGLLCLPFGVMGGLVFGLRPGSSQDLDVSEIAFALVAAVSSLVSGMLTWFLMVIRRRHLKVWRGMLAGAVAVIFAHWLTLELMLIASNLSRVVGKGDPHRMFSIFELTFGNIGLTVLSLLVVGWWLTIPIGSILGGLLILLQRRALSRVPDTPA
;
A
#
# COMPACT_ATOMS: atom_id res chain seq x y z
N MET A 1 16.66 4.28 17.49
CA MET A 1 16.34 4.06 16.05
C MET A 1 15.86 2.64 15.73
N LYS A 2 16.57 1.57 16.15
CA LYS A 2 16.22 0.17 15.82
C LYS A 2 14.77 -0.26 16.20
N LYS A 3 14.28 0.12 17.39
CA LYS A 3 12.89 -0.19 17.83
C LYS A 3 11.82 0.49 16.96
N SER A 4 12.08 1.70 16.49
CA SER A 4 11.17 2.48 15.63
C SER A 4 11.03 1.87 14.24
N VAL A 5 12.14 1.45 13.62
CA VAL A 5 12.11 0.79 12.30
C VAL A 5 11.34 -0.53 12.36
N LYS A 6 11.54 -1.32 13.42
CA LYS A 6 10.82 -2.60 13.62
C LYS A 6 9.30 -2.39 13.72
N GLN A 7 8.86 -1.34 14.40
CA GLN A 7 7.44 -1.02 14.53
C GLN A 7 6.82 -0.59 13.20
N SER A 8 7.51 0.24 12.40
CA SER A 8 7.02 0.59 11.05
C SER A 8 7.01 -0.62 10.11
N LEU A 9 8.04 -1.46 10.18
CA LEU A 9 8.11 -2.69 9.37
C LEU A 9 6.95 -3.64 9.70
N SER A 10 6.55 -3.75 10.97
CA SER A 10 5.41 -4.60 11.36
C SER A 10 4.10 -4.18 10.70
N MET A 11 3.87 -2.88 10.51
CA MET A 11 2.68 -2.40 9.79
C MET A 11 2.76 -2.74 8.30
N GLY A 12 3.91 -2.51 7.67
CA GLY A 12 4.14 -2.91 6.27
C GLY A 12 3.91 -4.41 6.06
N LEU A 13 4.45 -5.25 6.94
CA LEU A 13 4.27 -6.71 6.90
C LEU A 13 2.82 -7.14 7.07
N LEU A 14 2.03 -6.44 7.90
CA LEU A 14 0.60 -6.68 8.03
C LEU A 14 -0.19 -6.32 6.77
N CYS A 15 0.26 -5.31 6.01
CA CYS A 15 -0.39 -4.88 4.77
C CYS A 15 -0.03 -5.78 3.58
N LEU A 16 1.15 -6.41 3.61
CA LEU A 16 1.70 -7.24 2.53
C LEU A 16 0.75 -8.35 2.02
N PRO A 17 0.15 -9.22 2.86
CA PRO A 17 -0.74 -10.27 2.36
C PRO A 17 -1.99 -9.70 1.66
N PHE A 18 -2.49 -8.55 2.10
CA PHE A 18 -3.62 -7.88 1.45
C PHE A 18 -3.22 -7.28 0.10
N GLY A 19 -2.01 -6.74 -0.02
CA GLY A 19 -1.44 -6.29 -1.29
C GLY A 19 -1.28 -7.44 -2.29
N VAL A 20 -0.72 -8.58 -1.85
CA VAL A 20 -0.60 -9.80 -2.67
C VAL A 20 -1.97 -10.31 -3.10
N MET A 21 -2.92 -10.43 -2.16
CA MET A 21 -4.26 -10.93 -2.44
C MET A 21 -5.01 -10.03 -3.43
N GLY A 22 -5.01 -8.71 -3.21
CA GLY A 22 -5.59 -7.75 -4.15
C GLY A 22 -4.93 -7.84 -5.52
N GLY A 23 -3.60 -7.90 -5.52
CA GLY A 23 -2.80 -8.12 -6.72
C GLY A 23 -3.21 -9.34 -7.54
N LEU A 24 -3.36 -10.50 -6.89
CA LEU A 24 -3.78 -11.73 -7.54
C LEU A 24 -5.23 -11.65 -8.04
N VAL A 25 -6.16 -11.14 -7.22
CA VAL A 25 -7.58 -11.05 -7.60
C VAL A 25 -7.79 -10.18 -8.85
N PHE A 26 -7.07 -9.06 -8.95
CA PHE A 26 -7.17 -8.17 -10.11
C PHE A 26 -6.29 -8.61 -11.28
N GLY A 27 -5.13 -9.23 -11.01
CA GLY A 27 -4.25 -9.78 -12.03
C GLY A 27 -4.84 -10.98 -12.76
N LEU A 28 -5.62 -11.83 -12.07
CA LEU A 28 -6.28 -13.02 -12.64
C LEU A 28 -7.57 -12.69 -13.43
N ARG A 29 -8.00 -11.43 -13.48
CA ARG A 29 -9.19 -11.04 -14.23
C ARG A 29 -8.87 -11.00 -15.73
N PRO A 30 -9.63 -11.72 -16.58
CA PRO A 30 -9.43 -11.70 -18.03
C PRO A 30 -9.49 -10.26 -18.56
N GLY A 31 -8.43 -9.82 -19.25
CA GLY A 31 -8.32 -8.50 -19.86
C GLY A 31 -7.56 -7.43 -19.07
N SER A 32 -7.27 -7.62 -17.77
CA SER A 32 -6.58 -6.57 -16.98
C SER A 32 -5.07 -6.48 -17.24
N SER A 33 -4.43 -7.61 -17.59
CA SER A 33 -2.98 -7.72 -17.83
C SER A 33 -2.59 -7.53 -19.29
N GLN A 34 -3.52 -7.74 -20.23
CA GLN A 34 -3.28 -7.57 -21.66
C GLN A 34 -3.14 -6.10 -22.07
N ASP A 35 -3.86 -5.19 -21.41
CA ASP A 35 -3.82 -3.75 -21.78
C ASP A 35 -2.55 -3.02 -21.26
N LEU A 36 -1.87 -3.59 -20.27
CA LEU A 36 -0.71 -2.96 -19.63
C LEU A 36 0.64 -3.55 -20.07
N ASP A 37 0.67 -4.60 -20.89
CA ASP A 37 1.91 -5.33 -21.24
C ASP A 37 2.68 -5.85 -20.00
N VAL A 38 1.99 -6.05 -18.87
CA VAL A 38 2.58 -6.48 -17.59
C VAL A 38 1.99 -7.82 -17.17
N SER A 39 2.84 -8.77 -16.74
CA SER A 39 2.37 -10.08 -16.29
C SER A 39 1.54 -9.97 -15.00
N GLU A 40 0.62 -10.90 -14.81
CA GLU A 40 -0.24 -10.98 -13.62
C GLU A 40 0.58 -11.08 -12.33
N ILE A 41 1.69 -11.83 -12.39
CA ILE A 41 2.65 -11.98 -11.29
C ILE A 41 3.31 -10.64 -10.98
N ALA A 42 3.68 -9.86 -12.00
CA ALA A 42 4.27 -8.55 -11.79
C ALA A 42 3.25 -7.57 -11.16
N PHE A 43 1.96 -7.65 -11.51
CA PHE A 43 0.91 -6.88 -10.83
C PHE A 43 0.84 -7.22 -9.34
N ALA A 44 0.85 -8.51 -8.98
CA ALA A 44 0.83 -8.94 -7.59
C ALA A 44 2.07 -8.50 -6.80
N LEU A 45 3.26 -8.56 -7.41
CA LEU A 45 4.50 -8.11 -6.79
C LEU A 45 4.50 -6.60 -6.53
N VAL A 46 4.07 -5.79 -7.51
CA VAL A 46 4.00 -4.33 -7.35
C VAL A 46 2.96 -3.93 -6.30
N ALA A 47 1.80 -4.59 -6.27
CA ALA A 47 0.79 -4.37 -5.23
C ALA A 47 1.33 -4.73 -3.83
N ALA A 48 2.08 -5.83 -3.71
CA ALA A 48 2.72 -6.24 -2.47
C ALA A 48 3.75 -5.19 -1.99
N VAL A 49 4.66 -4.77 -2.87
CA VAL A 49 5.67 -3.76 -2.54
C VAL A 49 5.01 -2.43 -2.17
N SER A 50 3.99 -2.01 -2.92
CA SER A 50 3.28 -0.76 -2.66
C SER A 50 2.58 -0.78 -1.30
N SER A 51 1.92 -1.89 -0.95
CA SER A 51 1.27 -2.06 0.34
C SER A 51 2.27 -2.06 1.52
N LEU A 52 3.43 -2.70 1.34
CA LEU A 52 4.51 -2.71 2.32
C LEU A 52 5.07 -1.30 2.55
N VAL A 53 5.46 -0.61 1.47
CA VAL A 53 6.08 0.72 1.54
C VAL A 53 5.09 1.74 2.11
N SER A 54 3.86 1.72 1.61
CA SER A 54 2.81 2.62 2.09
C SER A 54 2.50 2.40 3.57
N GLY A 55 2.30 1.15 4.00
CA GLY A 55 2.06 0.82 5.41
C GLY A 55 3.22 1.21 6.32
N MET A 56 4.46 1.00 5.88
CA MET A 56 5.66 1.38 6.63
C MET A 56 5.77 2.90 6.78
N LEU A 57 5.60 3.64 5.68
CA LEU A 57 5.77 5.10 5.62
C LEU A 57 4.69 5.83 6.42
N THR A 58 3.42 5.47 6.23
CA THR A 58 2.30 6.09 6.93
C THR A 58 2.37 5.84 8.43
N TRP A 59 2.72 4.61 8.84
CA TRP A 59 2.93 4.29 10.25
C TRP A 59 4.09 5.08 10.86
N PHE A 60 5.21 5.19 10.14
CA PHE A 60 6.34 5.98 10.58
C PHE A 60 5.96 7.45 10.79
N LEU A 61 5.29 8.07 9.82
CA LEU A 61 4.95 9.50 9.85
C LEU A 61 3.86 9.84 10.86
N MET A 62 2.82 9.02 10.98
CA MET A 62 1.62 9.36 11.76
C MET A 62 1.67 8.85 13.20
N VAL A 63 2.30 7.70 13.43
CA VAL A 63 2.36 7.04 14.74
C VAL A 63 3.72 7.27 15.40
N ILE A 64 4.80 6.84 14.76
CA ILE A 64 6.14 6.81 15.37
C ILE A 64 6.73 8.21 15.54
N ARG A 65 6.81 8.98 14.46
CA ARG A 65 7.39 10.34 14.47
C ARG A 65 6.69 11.25 15.46
N ARG A 66 5.37 11.09 15.59
CA ARG A 66 4.54 11.88 16.50
C ARG A 66 4.46 11.29 17.91
N ARG A 67 5.04 10.11 18.19
CA ARG A 67 5.03 9.41 19.49
C ARG A 67 3.64 9.26 20.14
N HIS A 68 2.58 9.21 19.34
CA HIS A 68 1.21 9.13 19.86
C HIS A 68 0.60 7.77 19.56
N LEU A 69 0.59 6.89 20.56
CA LEU A 69 -0.04 5.57 20.48
C LEU A 69 -1.56 5.66 20.69
N LYS A 70 -2.28 6.54 19.98
CA LYS A 70 -3.76 6.63 20.07
C LYS A 70 -4.39 5.68 19.05
N VAL A 71 -5.42 4.93 19.45
CA VAL A 71 -6.09 3.94 18.57
C VAL A 71 -6.63 4.60 17.31
N TRP A 72 -7.31 5.75 17.43
CA TRP A 72 -7.83 6.50 16.28
C TRP A 72 -6.72 6.91 15.28
N ARG A 73 -5.50 7.18 15.75
CA ARG A 73 -4.36 7.49 14.87
C ARG A 73 -3.84 6.25 14.16
N GLY A 74 -3.85 5.10 14.83
CA GLY A 74 -3.58 3.82 14.19
C GLY A 74 -4.58 3.53 13.08
N MET A 75 -5.87 3.75 13.36
CA MET A 75 -6.93 3.61 12.35
C MET A 75 -6.72 4.55 11.18
N LEU A 76 -6.46 5.83 11.44
CA LEU A 76 -6.20 6.81 10.38
C LEU A 76 -4.94 6.47 9.58
N ALA A 77 -3.86 6.04 10.22
CA ALA A 77 -2.64 5.62 9.55
C ALA A 77 -2.90 4.42 8.63
N GLY A 78 -3.72 3.46 9.07
CA GLY A 78 -4.14 2.32 8.27
C GLY A 78 -5.00 2.72 7.06
N ALA A 79 -5.97 3.63 7.23
CA ALA A 79 -6.76 4.17 6.11
C ALA A 79 -5.88 4.87 5.06
N VAL A 80 -4.98 5.74 5.51
CA VAL A 80 -4.07 6.48 4.64
C VAL A 80 -3.09 5.52 3.94
N ALA A 81 -2.63 4.47 4.63
CA ALA A 81 -1.78 3.43 4.04
C ALA A 81 -2.47 2.78 2.83
N VAL A 82 -3.75 2.44 2.95
CA VAL A 82 -4.50 1.80 1.88
C VAL A 82 -4.68 2.74 0.69
N ILE A 83 -5.08 3.99 0.93
CA ILE A 83 -5.26 5.01 -0.12
C ILE A 83 -3.95 5.20 -0.88
N PHE A 84 -2.85 5.37 -0.15
CA PHE A 84 -1.54 5.60 -0.75
C PHE A 84 -1.00 4.35 -1.45
N ALA A 85 -1.32 3.14 -0.96
CA ALA A 85 -0.97 1.90 -1.64
C ALA A 85 -1.71 1.73 -2.98
N HIS A 86 -2.98 2.14 -3.08
CA HIS A 86 -3.73 2.08 -4.35
C HIS A 86 -3.09 3.00 -5.38
N TRP A 87 -2.86 4.26 -5.00
CA TRP A 87 -2.20 5.24 -5.87
C TRP A 87 -0.83 4.77 -6.33
N LEU A 88 -0.01 4.27 -5.39
CA LEU A 88 1.36 3.82 -5.67
C LEU A 88 1.39 2.56 -6.55
N THR A 89 0.46 1.62 -6.36
CA THR A 89 0.38 0.40 -7.18
C THR A 89 0.10 0.75 -8.64
N LEU A 90 -0.86 1.64 -8.88
CA LEU A 90 -1.23 2.08 -10.22
C LEU A 90 -0.12 2.92 -10.86
N GLU A 91 0.51 3.84 -10.13
CA GLU A 91 1.63 4.64 -10.64
C GLU A 91 2.80 3.74 -11.07
N LEU A 92 3.19 2.78 -10.22
CA LEU A 92 4.28 1.86 -10.52
C LEU A 92 3.94 0.91 -11.68
N MET A 93 2.68 0.51 -11.83
CA MET A 93 2.22 -0.28 -12.99
C MET A 93 2.36 0.50 -14.29
N LEU A 94 1.92 1.75 -14.28
CA LEU A 94 2.00 2.64 -15.44
C LEU A 94 3.45 2.93 -15.84
N ILE A 95 4.33 3.17 -14.85
CA ILE A 95 5.77 3.32 -15.08
C ILE A 95 6.36 2.01 -15.64
N ALA A 96 5.99 0.86 -15.09
CA ALA A 96 6.47 -0.45 -15.57
C ALA A 96 6.02 -0.73 -17.02
N SER A 97 4.79 -0.36 -17.37
CA SER A 97 4.22 -0.47 -18.73
C SER A 97 4.92 0.46 -19.73
N ASN A 98 5.23 1.70 -19.34
CA ASN A 98 6.02 2.58 -20.19
C ASN A 98 7.46 2.05 -20.37
N LEU A 99 8.07 1.51 -19.32
CA LEU A 99 9.42 0.96 -19.38
C LEU A 99 9.49 -0.30 -20.25
N SER A 100 8.49 -1.18 -20.19
CA SER A 100 8.45 -2.37 -21.06
C SER A 100 8.41 -1.98 -22.54
N ARG A 101 7.66 -0.92 -22.89
CA ARG A 101 7.62 -0.36 -24.26
C ARG A 101 8.96 0.23 -24.69
N VAL A 102 9.67 0.93 -23.80
CA VAL A 102 11.03 1.45 -24.08
C VAL A 102 12.02 0.32 -24.38
N VAL A 103 11.87 -0.83 -23.71
CA VAL A 103 12.73 -2.02 -23.90
C VAL A 103 12.22 -2.92 -25.06
N GLY A 104 11.27 -2.43 -25.86
CA GLY A 104 10.76 -3.12 -27.06
C GLY A 104 9.75 -4.24 -26.78
N LYS A 105 9.15 -4.27 -25.58
CA LYS A 105 8.12 -5.24 -25.16
C LYS A 105 6.73 -4.60 -25.08
N GLY A 106 6.25 -4.04 -26.20
CA GLY A 106 4.91 -3.44 -26.32
C GLY A 106 4.83 -2.48 -27.52
N ASP A 107 3.68 -1.86 -27.73
CA ASP A 107 3.49 -0.87 -28.80
C ASP A 107 4.11 0.50 -28.42
N PRO A 108 5.17 0.96 -29.11
CA PRO A 108 5.83 2.22 -28.81
C PRO A 108 4.94 3.45 -29.03
N HIS A 109 3.85 3.33 -29.81
CA HIS A 109 2.92 4.43 -30.06
C HIS A 109 1.94 4.70 -28.90
N ARG A 110 1.93 3.84 -27.87
CA ARG A 110 1.08 3.96 -26.67
C ARG A 110 1.86 4.41 -25.42
N MET A 111 2.96 5.14 -25.59
CA MET A 111 3.67 5.75 -24.46
C MET A 111 2.91 6.97 -23.98
N PHE A 112 2.60 7.01 -22.68
CA PHE A 112 2.02 8.18 -22.03
C PHE A 112 3.11 9.09 -21.50
N SER A 113 2.90 10.40 -21.57
CA SER A 113 3.76 11.34 -20.85
C SER A 113 3.62 11.15 -19.33
N ILE A 114 4.66 11.50 -18.56
CA ILE A 114 4.62 11.41 -17.09
C ILE A 114 3.44 12.20 -16.50
N PHE A 115 3.10 13.34 -17.09
CA PHE A 115 1.95 14.13 -16.65
C PHE A 115 0.61 13.43 -16.89
N GLU A 116 0.42 12.82 -18.07
CA GLU A 116 -0.79 12.04 -18.37
C GLU A 116 -0.90 10.82 -17.47
N LEU A 117 0.22 10.17 -17.16
CA LEU A 117 0.27 9.05 -16.22
C LEU A 117 -0.24 9.46 -14.84
N THR A 118 0.32 10.53 -14.27
CA THR A 118 -0.06 10.97 -12.92
C THR A 118 -1.51 11.46 -12.87
N PHE A 119 -1.99 12.22 -13.85
CA PHE A 119 -3.38 12.70 -13.88
C PHE A 119 -4.39 11.57 -14.13
N GLY A 120 -4.10 10.68 -15.09
CA GLY A 120 -4.90 9.48 -15.33
C GLY A 120 -4.95 8.57 -14.09
N ASN A 121 -3.82 8.43 -13.38
CA ASN A 121 -3.74 7.66 -12.16
C ASN A 121 -4.60 8.25 -11.03
N ILE A 122 -4.68 9.57 -10.88
CA ILE A 122 -5.56 10.17 -9.88
C ILE A 122 -7.02 9.76 -10.14
N GLY A 123 -7.48 9.85 -11.39
CA GLY A 123 -8.84 9.43 -11.77
C GLY A 123 -9.10 7.95 -11.51
N LEU A 124 -8.17 7.08 -11.92
CA LEU A 124 -8.25 5.63 -11.69
C LEU A 124 -8.19 5.27 -10.20
N THR A 125 -7.36 5.96 -9.43
CA THR A 125 -7.26 5.79 -7.98
C THR A 125 -8.57 6.17 -7.31
N VAL A 126 -9.17 7.31 -7.67
CA VAL A 126 -10.47 7.73 -7.12
C VAL A 126 -11.56 6.73 -7.47
N LEU A 127 -11.63 6.28 -8.72
CA LEU A 127 -12.62 5.29 -9.15
C LEU A 127 -12.43 3.93 -8.45
N SER A 128 -11.18 3.46 -8.35
CA SER A 128 -10.83 2.24 -7.63
C SER A 128 -11.18 2.34 -6.14
N LEU A 129 -10.90 3.48 -5.53
CA LEU A 129 -11.30 3.76 -4.15
C LEU A 129 -12.81 3.81 -4.00
N LEU A 130 -13.58 4.39 -4.92
CA LEU A 130 -15.04 4.42 -4.82
C LEU A 130 -15.66 3.02 -4.94
N VAL A 131 -15.17 2.20 -5.87
CA VAL A 131 -15.75 0.87 -6.14
C VAL A 131 -15.34 -0.15 -5.09
N VAL A 132 -14.05 -0.21 -4.74
CA VAL A 132 -13.49 -1.27 -3.90
C VAL A 132 -12.93 -0.72 -2.59
N GLY A 133 -12.31 0.46 -2.66
CA GLY A 133 -11.56 0.98 -1.53
C GLY A 133 -12.42 1.45 -0.36
N TRP A 134 -13.52 2.12 -0.65
CA TRP A 134 -14.37 2.81 0.30
C TRP A 134 -15.10 1.82 1.20
N TRP A 135 -15.60 0.73 0.60
CA TRP A 135 -16.42 -0.26 1.30
C TRP A 135 -15.60 -1.33 1.99
N LEU A 136 -14.43 -1.68 1.45
CA LEU A 136 -13.69 -2.87 1.90
C LEU A 136 -12.29 -2.54 2.39
N THR A 137 -11.43 -1.95 1.54
CA THR A 137 -10.01 -1.87 1.88
C THR A 137 -9.71 -0.79 2.93
N ILE A 138 -10.41 0.35 2.90
CA ILE A 138 -10.27 1.42 3.91
C ILE A 138 -10.72 0.95 5.31
N PRO A 139 -11.89 0.32 5.49
CA PRO A 139 -12.28 -0.26 6.78
C PRO A 139 -11.28 -1.30 7.29
N ILE A 140 -10.83 -2.22 6.43
CA ILE A 140 -9.84 -3.25 6.81
C ILE A 140 -8.53 -2.60 7.25
N GLY A 141 -7.99 -1.65 6.47
CA GLY A 141 -6.77 -0.93 6.82
C GLY A 141 -6.91 -0.20 8.15
N SER A 142 -8.05 0.45 8.38
CA SER A 142 -8.36 1.15 9.63
C SER A 142 -8.40 0.20 10.83
N ILE A 143 -9.08 -0.94 10.71
CA ILE A 143 -9.18 -1.93 11.78
C ILE A 143 -7.79 -2.50 12.11
N LEU A 144 -7.00 -2.87 11.10
CA LEU A 144 -5.65 -3.41 11.29
C LEU A 144 -4.73 -2.39 11.98
N GLY A 145 -4.77 -1.13 11.56
CA GLY A 145 -3.98 -0.08 12.19
C GLY A 145 -4.39 0.20 13.64
N GLY A 146 -5.69 0.17 13.94
CA GLY A 146 -6.19 0.27 15.31
C GLY A 146 -5.76 -0.91 16.19
N LEU A 147 -5.87 -2.13 15.67
CA LEU A 147 -5.47 -3.36 16.35
C LEU A 147 -3.97 -3.38 16.65
N LEU A 148 -3.13 -2.93 15.71
CA LEU A 148 -1.69 -2.86 15.91
C LEU A 148 -1.31 -1.90 17.06
N ILE A 149 -2.01 -0.78 17.23
CA ILE A 149 -1.82 0.10 18.40
C ILE A 149 -2.19 -0.63 19.69
N LEU A 150 -3.30 -1.37 19.73
CA LEU A 150 -3.73 -2.10 20.92
C LEU A 150 -2.71 -3.18 21.32
N LEU A 151 -2.16 -3.90 20.34
CA LEU A 151 -1.11 -4.89 20.56
C LEU A 151 0.19 -4.24 21.05
N GLN A 152 0.59 -3.12 20.46
CA GLN A 152 1.78 -2.38 20.89
C GLN A 152 1.63 -1.82 22.32
N ARG A 153 0.45 -1.32 22.68
CA ARG A 153 0.15 -0.88 24.05
C ARG A 153 0.25 -2.04 25.05
N ARG A 154 -0.35 -3.19 24.73
CA ARG A 154 -0.27 -4.41 25.57
C ARG A 154 1.16 -4.92 25.75
N ALA A 155 1.97 -4.85 24.69
CA ALA A 155 3.38 -5.25 24.75
C ALA A 155 4.20 -4.33 25.66
N LEU A 156 3.93 -3.02 25.62
CA LEU A 156 4.60 -2.03 26.49
C LEU A 156 4.20 -2.18 27.96
N SER A 157 2.93 -2.47 28.26
CA SER A 157 2.47 -2.71 29.64
C SER A 157 2.98 -4.01 30.27
N ARG A 158 3.55 -4.92 29.46
CA ARG A 158 4.10 -6.21 29.91
C ARG A 158 5.60 -6.17 30.18
N VAL A 159 6.27 -5.06 29.89
CA VAL A 159 7.67 -4.87 30.29
C VAL A 159 7.61 -4.43 31.76
N PRO A 160 7.99 -5.28 32.73
CA PRO A 160 8.11 -4.84 34.11
C PRO A 160 9.16 -3.73 34.14
N ASP A 161 8.90 -2.68 34.90
CA ASP A 161 9.94 -1.73 35.27
C ASP A 161 11.07 -2.55 35.92
N THR A 162 12.16 -2.79 35.20
CA THR A 162 13.39 -3.27 35.81
C THR A 162 13.92 -2.09 36.63
N PRO A 163 13.87 -2.14 37.97
CA PRO A 163 14.57 -1.14 38.77
C PRO A 163 16.06 -1.25 38.42
N ALA A 164 16.65 -0.08 38.15
CA ALA A 164 18.09 0.08 38.01
C ALA A 164 18.81 -0.15 39.35
#